data_AF-A0A7Y5QZD7-F1
#
_entry.id   AF-A0A7Y5QZD7-F1
#
_cell.length_a   1.000
_cell.length_b   1.000
_cell.length_c   1.000
_cell.angle_alpha   90.00
_cell.angle_beta   90.00
_cell.angle_gamma   90.00
#
_symmetry.space_group_name_H-M   'P 1'
#
loop_
_entity.id
_entity.type
_entity.pdbx_description
1 polymer ?
#
loop_
_entity_poly.entity_id
_entity_poly.type
_entity_poly.pdbx_seq_one_letter_code
_entity_poly.pdbx_strand_id
1 'polypeptide(L)'
;QTLQGEGLYLQRCASCHGTGTSPATYARALSKLPPEIATLGWQAERSDQQIATVIRNGVPGTAMPPSRDLSSDETRAIVAYVRTLPLRNGHAIAQTTPTGSLADAPRTVMSLVDQALNAARDGRTSDAGDKAFDAYLAFEPLETTTRAKNPGLIAGMEQHFAEFKAAVRANDMEAATRARDAIELGLPSVVELTKPAASGWGAFLESFLIILREGFEAILVIGAVATFLIKTGHRERLRSLWVGGALALLASAVTAVILSTALSAVPASREIIEGATMLVAVAVLFSVSYWLISKVEAAKWQQFIREKVTSALQHGGGKALALVAFLAVYREGAETALFYQALFRESGSVALPLGLGILVGFAALVVIFTLFYKFGVKIPLRPFFTVTSALLYYMAFVFAGKGIKELQEGNAMSVTRLPGFPTVQAMGIYPTVETTLAQLLLVGAFIFAIVKTFWPSRSVALPTIPPGSAPATDDLVARVADLSEQNARLQARLAALEDSIDERGGRRGAVLAPGDEHR
;
A
#
# COMPACT_ATOMS: atom_id res chain seq x y z
N GLN A 1 7.18 -15.47 39.11
CA GLN A 1 7.07 -14.48 40.21
C GLN A 1 5.84 -13.58 40.04
N THR A 2 5.60 -12.98 38.87
CA THR A 2 4.41 -12.11 38.62
C THR A 2 3.06 -12.81 38.74
N LEU A 3 2.90 -14.05 38.27
CA LEU A 3 1.64 -14.83 38.44
C LEU A 3 1.29 -15.12 39.91
N GLN A 4 2.31 -15.40 40.73
CA GLN A 4 2.14 -15.59 42.17
C GLN A 4 1.77 -14.27 42.85
N GLY A 5 2.42 -13.17 42.46
CA GLY A 5 2.09 -11.83 42.93
C GLY A 5 0.68 -11.38 42.55
N GLU A 6 0.20 -11.75 41.36
CA GLU A 6 -1.16 -11.49 40.89
C GLU A 6 -2.22 -12.11 41.80
N GLY A 7 -2.10 -13.42 42.07
CA GLY A 7 -3.03 -14.12 42.95
C GLY A 7 -3.08 -13.50 44.35
N LEU A 8 -1.92 -13.20 44.92
CA LEU A 8 -1.82 -12.57 46.24
C LEU A 8 -2.41 -11.15 46.27
N TYR A 9 -2.13 -10.34 45.24
CA TYR A 9 -2.66 -8.98 45.12
C TYR A 9 -4.18 -8.97 44.96
N LEU A 10 -4.74 -9.84 44.10
CA LEU A 10 -6.19 -9.92 43.87
C LEU A 10 -6.94 -10.34 45.14
N GLN A 11 -6.36 -11.23 45.95
CA GLN A 11 -6.97 -11.68 47.19
C GLN A 11 -6.94 -10.64 48.31
N ARG A 12 -5.88 -9.82 48.39
CA ARG A 12 -5.59 -8.99 49.57
C ARG A 12 -5.63 -7.48 49.35
N CYS A 13 -5.42 -7.02 48.12
CA CYS A 13 -5.14 -5.60 47.84
C CYS A 13 -6.17 -4.98 46.88
N ALA A 14 -6.67 -5.75 45.91
CA ALA A 14 -7.48 -5.24 44.81
C ALA A 14 -8.83 -4.64 45.22
N SER A 15 -9.42 -5.08 46.33
CA SER A 15 -10.69 -4.50 46.84
C SER A 15 -10.57 -3.02 47.21
N CYS A 16 -9.40 -2.61 47.70
CA CYS A 16 -9.10 -1.23 48.10
C CYS A 16 -8.29 -0.47 47.04
N HIS A 17 -7.40 -1.12 46.31
CA HIS A 17 -6.52 -0.45 45.34
C HIS A 17 -6.94 -0.63 43.87
N GLY A 18 -7.98 -1.43 43.60
CA GLY A 18 -8.41 -1.77 42.25
C GLY A 18 -7.45 -2.76 41.58
N THR A 19 -7.76 -3.15 40.35
CA THR A 19 -6.97 -4.13 39.57
C THR A 19 -6.08 -3.48 38.52
N GLY A 20 -6.04 -2.14 38.49
CA GLY A 20 -5.45 -1.36 37.40
C GLY A 20 -6.39 -1.21 36.19
N THR A 21 -7.30 -2.14 35.93
CA THR A 21 -8.31 -2.04 34.86
C THR A 21 -9.72 -1.77 35.38
N SER A 22 -9.94 -1.92 36.68
CA SER A 22 -11.20 -1.63 37.35
C SER A 22 -10.95 -0.81 38.62
N PRO A 23 -11.78 0.20 38.90
CA PRO A 23 -11.66 1.01 40.11
C PRO A 23 -11.89 0.16 41.36
N ALA A 24 -11.28 0.59 42.47
CA ALA A 24 -11.44 -0.06 43.76
C ALA A 24 -12.91 0.00 44.24
N THR A 25 -13.49 -1.16 44.52
CA THR A 25 -14.90 -1.28 44.90
C THR A 25 -15.19 -0.75 46.31
N TYR A 26 -14.21 -0.81 47.22
CA TYR A 26 -14.39 -0.38 48.62
C TYR A 26 -13.72 0.97 48.94
N ALA A 27 -12.94 1.55 48.03
CA ALA A 27 -12.15 2.76 48.32
C ALA A 27 -12.98 3.95 48.81
N ARG A 28 -14.19 4.13 48.27
CA ARG A 28 -15.09 5.26 48.62
C ARG A 28 -15.75 5.13 49.99
N ALA A 29 -15.73 3.94 50.59
CA ALA A 29 -16.29 3.70 51.92
C ALA A 29 -15.26 3.89 53.05
N LEU A 30 -14.00 4.19 52.71
CA LEU A 30 -12.92 4.35 53.67
C LEU A 30 -12.80 5.79 54.16
N SER A 31 -12.42 5.96 55.44
CA SER A 31 -12.18 7.28 56.06
C SER A 31 -11.02 8.04 55.43
N LYS A 32 -10.08 7.32 54.81
CA LYS A 32 -9.02 7.86 53.96
C LYS A 32 -8.94 7.00 52.70
N LEU A 33 -9.02 7.65 51.54
CA LEU A 33 -8.90 6.96 50.27
C LEU A 33 -7.48 6.40 50.09
N PRO A 34 -7.35 5.18 49.55
CA PRO A 34 -6.07 4.62 49.19
C PRO A 34 -5.48 5.34 47.97
N PRO A 35 -4.14 5.45 47.88
CA PRO A 35 -3.48 6.07 46.73
C PRO A 35 -3.73 5.29 45.44
N GLU A 36 -3.72 6.00 44.31
CA GLU A 36 -3.91 5.42 42.98
C GLU A 36 -2.61 4.81 42.45
N ILE A 37 -2.28 3.62 42.96
CA ILE A 37 -1.00 2.93 42.71
C ILE A 37 -0.80 2.46 41.26
N ALA A 38 -1.83 2.54 40.41
CA ALA A 38 -1.76 2.18 39.00
C ALA A 38 -1.32 3.35 38.09
N THR A 39 -1.08 4.54 38.63
CA THR A 39 -0.56 5.70 37.87
C THR A 39 0.95 5.58 37.66
N LEU A 40 1.48 6.12 36.55
CA LEU A 40 2.92 6.11 36.29
C LEU A 40 3.65 7.06 37.24
N GLY A 41 3.05 8.22 37.55
CA GLY A 41 3.57 9.17 38.54
C GLY A 41 3.82 8.53 39.91
N TRP A 42 2.83 7.80 40.46
CA TRP A 42 2.98 7.16 41.78
C TRP A 42 4.12 6.14 41.80
N GLN A 43 4.28 5.41 40.70
CA GLN A 43 5.30 4.37 40.53
C GLN A 43 6.70 4.97 40.41
N ALA A 44 6.86 6.06 39.66
CA ALA A 44 8.16 6.70 39.42
C ALA A 44 8.78 7.27 40.71
N GLU A 45 7.96 7.73 41.65
CA GLU A 45 8.43 8.37 42.88
C GLU A 45 8.77 7.40 44.02
N ARG A 46 8.48 6.10 43.88
CA ARG A 46 8.62 5.11 44.96
C ARG A 46 9.53 3.98 44.55
N SER A 47 10.42 3.56 45.44
CA SER A 47 11.26 2.38 45.25
C SER A 47 10.54 1.09 45.65
N ASP A 48 11.00 -0.04 45.14
CA ASP A 48 10.45 -1.36 45.47
C ASP A 48 10.54 -1.65 46.97
N GLN A 49 11.60 -1.17 47.63
CA GLN A 49 11.79 -1.30 49.07
C GLN A 49 10.76 -0.48 49.87
N GLN A 50 10.44 0.74 49.41
CA GLN A 50 9.41 1.57 50.04
C GLN A 50 8.03 0.90 49.93
N ILE A 51 7.70 0.37 48.75
CA ILE A 51 6.44 -0.37 48.54
C ILE A 51 6.39 -1.62 49.42
N ALA A 52 7.46 -2.42 49.45
CA ALA A 52 7.56 -3.62 50.29
C ALA A 52 7.44 -3.31 51.79
N THR A 53 7.96 -2.16 52.23
CA THR A 53 7.87 -1.73 53.63
C THR A 53 6.44 -1.37 54.00
N VAL A 54 5.73 -0.65 53.12
CA VAL A 54 4.32 -0.29 53.32
C VAL A 54 3.42 -1.54 53.33
N ILE A 55 3.65 -2.52 52.46
CA ILE A 55 2.88 -3.78 52.45
C ILE A 55 3.02 -4.53 53.79
N ARG A 56 4.25 -4.65 54.32
CA ARG A 56 4.50 -5.39 55.56
C ARG A 56 4.04 -4.66 56.82
N ASN A 57 4.21 -3.34 56.86
CA ASN A 57 3.97 -2.55 58.05
C ASN A 57 2.58 -1.88 58.08
N GLY A 58 1.86 -1.86 56.97
CA GLY A 58 0.63 -1.08 56.81
C GLY A 58 0.91 0.42 56.88
N VAL A 59 -0.17 1.21 56.86
CA VAL A 59 -0.06 2.67 57.02
C VAL A 59 -0.87 3.09 58.26
N PRO A 60 -0.20 3.50 59.35
CA PRO A 60 -0.86 3.93 60.57
C PRO A 60 -1.90 5.03 60.33
N GLY A 61 -3.06 4.93 60.98
CA GLY A 61 -4.14 5.91 60.83
C GLY A 61 -4.85 5.87 59.47
N THR A 62 -4.79 4.73 58.77
CA THR A 62 -5.54 4.42 57.54
C THR A 62 -6.14 3.01 57.64
N ALA A 63 -6.96 2.63 56.65
CA ALA A 63 -7.50 1.28 56.53
C ALA A 63 -6.54 0.26 55.90
N MET A 64 -5.25 0.59 55.70
CA MET A 64 -4.25 -0.32 55.14
C MET A 64 -3.58 -1.16 56.23
N PRO A 65 -3.96 -2.45 56.42
CA PRO A 65 -3.44 -3.27 57.50
C PRO A 65 -2.00 -3.77 57.21
N PRO A 66 -1.23 -4.10 58.25
CA PRO A 66 0.08 -4.74 58.09
C PRO A 66 -0.07 -6.19 57.62
N SER A 67 0.60 -6.56 56.52
CA SER A 67 0.66 -7.95 56.03
C SER A 67 1.94 -8.65 56.52
N ARG A 68 2.11 -8.76 57.85
CA ARG A 68 3.31 -9.35 58.49
C ARG A 68 3.46 -10.85 58.30
N ASP A 69 2.37 -11.50 57.91
CA ASP A 69 2.30 -12.93 57.64
C ASP A 69 2.89 -13.31 56.27
N LEU A 70 3.09 -12.34 55.37
CA LEU A 70 3.72 -12.57 54.07
C LEU A 70 5.23 -12.76 54.22
N SER A 71 5.77 -13.79 53.56
CA SER A 71 7.20 -13.97 53.42
C SER A 71 7.85 -12.85 52.59
N SER A 72 9.19 -12.75 52.67
CA SER A 72 9.93 -11.78 51.85
C SER A 72 9.79 -12.02 50.35
N ASP A 73 9.66 -13.28 49.93
CA ASP A 73 9.45 -13.67 48.53
C ASP A 73 8.05 -13.31 48.04
N GLU A 74 7.02 -13.55 48.85
CA GLU A 74 5.64 -13.17 48.52
C GLU A 74 5.48 -11.66 48.46
N THR A 75 6.10 -10.92 49.38
CA THR A 75 6.11 -9.46 49.34
C THR A 75 6.77 -8.96 48.06
N ARG A 76 7.93 -9.52 47.66
CA ARG A 76 8.59 -9.18 46.39
C ARG A 76 7.73 -9.51 45.18
N ALA A 77 7.02 -10.65 45.20
CA ALA A 77 6.12 -11.04 44.12
C ALA A 77 4.96 -10.04 43.96
N ILE A 78 4.37 -9.56 45.07
CA ILE A 78 3.33 -8.53 45.05
C ILE A 78 3.89 -7.20 44.53
N VAL A 79 5.08 -6.78 44.96
CA VAL A 79 5.72 -5.55 44.45
C VAL A 79 5.96 -5.65 42.94
N ALA A 80 6.49 -6.78 42.47
CA ALA A 80 6.68 -7.04 41.05
C ALA A 80 5.35 -6.99 40.27
N TYR A 81 4.25 -7.46 40.86
CA TYR A 81 2.92 -7.34 40.27
C TYR A 81 2.40 -5.89 40.25
N VAL A 82 2.53 -5.15 41.35
CA VAL A 82 2.12 -3.74 41.45
C VAL A 82 2.80 -2.88 40.38
N ARG A 83 4.06 -3.17 40.05
CA ARG A 83 4.82 -2.51 38.97
C ARG A 83 4.22 -2.72 37.57
N THR A 84 3.38 -3.74 37.39
CA THR A 84 2.71 -4.00 36.11
C THR A 84 1.37 -3.29 35.97
N LEU A 85 0.80 -2.75 37.07
CA LEU A 85 -0.53 -2.14 37.06
C LEU A 85 -0.69 -0.97 36.06
N PRO A 86 0.29 -0.06 35.90
CA PRO A 86 0.17 1.03 34.92
C PRO A 86 0.09 0.53 33.47
N LEU A 87 0.86 -0.50 33.14
CA LEU A 87 0.84 -1.10 31.80
C LEU A 87 -0.53 -1.72 31.49
N ARG A 88 -1.18 -2.31 32.50
CA ARG A 88 -2.51 -2.91 32.38
C ARG A 88 -3.61 -1.86 32.29
N ASN A 89 -3.50 -0.77 33.04
CA ASN A 89 -4.39 0.38 32.93
C ASN A 89 -4.29 1.01 31.53
N GLY A 90 -3.06 1.21 31.03
CA GLY A 90 -2.82 1.66 29.66
C GLY A 90 -3.41 0.75 28.60
N HIS A 91 -3.32 -0.58 28.76
CA HIS A 91 -3.96 -1.55 27.85
C HIS A 91 -5.50 -1.50 27.90
N ALA A 92 -6.11 -1.31 29.08
CA ALA A 92 -7.56 -1.22 29.21
C ALA A 92 -8.14 0.09 28.62
N ILE A 93 -7.42 1.20 28.77
CA ILE A 93 -7.75 2.48 28.13
C ILE A 93 -7.58 2.38 26.59
N ALA A 94 -6.54 1.66 26.14
CA ALA A 94 -6.31 1.38 24.71
C ALA A 94 -7.32 0.39 24.10
N GLN A 95 -7.99 -0.44 24.89
CA GLN A 95 -9.03 -1.39 24.42
C GLN A 95 -10.43 -0.78 24.38
N THR A 96 -10.71 0.27 25.16
CA THR A 96 -12.01 0.97 25.19
C THR A 96 -12.07 2.16 24.23
N THR A 97 -10.93 2.60 23.71
CA THR A 97 -10.82 3.62 22.66
C THR A 97 -10.38 2.92 21.37
N PRO A 98 -11.15 2.97 20.26
CA PRO A 98 -10.75 2.30 19.04
C PRO A 98 -9.45 2.90 18.51
N THR A 99 -8.38 2.10 18.53
CA THR A 99 -7.04 2.32 18.00
C THR A 99 -6.23 3.46 18.63
N GLY A 100 -5.00 3.13 19.08
CA GLY A 100 -3.99 4.08 19.54
C GLY A 100 -3.46 4.95 18.40
N SER A 101 -4.33 5.81 17.88
CA SER A 101 -4.04 6.82 16.87
C SER A 101 -3.62 8.11 17.56
N LEU A 102 -2.69 8.86 16.96
CA LEU A 102 -2.38 10.24 17.35
C LEU A 102 -3.64 11.13 17.45
N ALA A 103 -4.75 10.72 16.80
CA ALA A 103 -6.04 11.39 16.85
C ALA A 103 -6.76 11.30 18.21
N ASP A 104 -6.49 10.28 19.04
CA ASP A 104 -7.14 10.07 20.33
C ASP A 104 -6.33 10.62 21.51
N ALA A 105 -5.03 10.84 21.32
CA ALA A 105 -4.14 11.41 22.33
C ALA A 105 -4.69 12.70 22.99
N PRO A 106 -5.32 13.66 22.27
CA PRO A 106 -5.88 14.86 22.90
C PRO A 106 -6.99 14.57 23.90
N ARG A 107 -7.85 13.58 23.61
CA ARG A 107 -8.93 13.18 24.51
C ARG A 107 -8.38 12.54 25.78
N THR A 108 -7.37 11.67 25.63
CA THR A 108 -6.70 11.02 26.76
C THR A 108 -5.97 12.04 27.64
N VAL A 109 -5.25 12.98 27.02
CA VAL A 109 -4.59 14.10 27.72
C VAL A 109 -5.60 14.89 28.54
N MET A 110 -6.70 15.36 27.93
CA MET A 110 -7.70 16.16 28.65
C MET A 110 -8.42 15.37 29.73
N SER A 111 -8.71 14.08 29.51
CA SER A 111 -9.27 13.21 30.53
C SER A 111 -8.36 13.11 31.77
N LEU A 112 -7.05 12.94 31.57
CA LEU A 112 -6.08 12.88 32.68
C LEU A 112 -5.93 14.23 33.39
N VAL A 113 -5.94 15.34 32.65
CA VAL A 113 -5.94 16.70 33.21
C VAL A 113 -7.18 16.93 34.07
N ASP A 114 -8.37 16.57 33.60
CA ASP A 114 -9.61 16.75 34.36
C ASP A 114 -9.66 15.83 35.59
N GLN A 115 -9.16 14.59 35.48
CA GLN A 115 -9.03 13.69 36.62
C GLN A 115 -8.02 14.21 37.67
N ALA A 116 -6.92 14.83 37.24
CA ALA A 116 -5.96 15.49 38.14
C ALA A 116 -6.62 16.66 38.89
N LEU A 117 -7.40 17.48 38.18
CA LEU A 117 -8.12 18.61 38.79
C LEU A 117 -9.18 18.14 39.81
N ASN A 118 -9.90 17.06 39.50
CA ASN A 118 -10.85 16.47 40.44
C ASN A 118 -10.16 15.89 41.68
N ALA A 119 -9.01 15.21 41.51
CA ALA A 119 -8.23 14.73 42.65
C ALA A 119 -7.74 15.88 43.55
N ALA A 120 -7.36 17.03 42.96
CA ALA A 120 -7.01 18.22 43.73
C ALA A 120 -8.21 18.76 44.52
N ARG A 121 -9.40 18.85 43.90
CA ARG A 121 -10.65 19.25 44.59
C ARG A 121 -10.98 18.36 45.79
N ASP A 122 -10.70 17.06 45.68
CA ASP A 122 -10.89 16.09 46.75
C ASP A 122 -9.81 16.17 47.86
N GLY A 123 -8.86 17.12 47.76
CA GLY A 123 -7.73 17.26 48.68
C GLY A 123 -6.61 16.23 48.48
N ARG A 124 -6.65 15.46 47.38
CA ARG A 124 -5.66 14.41 47.05
C ARG A 124 -4.54 14.96 46.17
N THR A 125 -3.77 15.90 46.71
CA THR A 125 -2.72 16.62 45.96
C THR A 125 -1.62 15.73 45.39
N SER A 126 -1.28 14.62 46.07
CA SER A 126 -0.34 13.62 45.54
C SER A 126 -0.89 12.93 44.29
N ASP A 127 -2.11 12.38 44.37
CA ASP A 127 -2.76 11.71 43.23
C ASP A 127 -3.01 12.70 42.07
N ALA A 128 -3.31 13.96 42.40
CA ALA A 128 -3.48 15.01 41.42
C ALA A 128 -2.18 15.30 40.65
N GLY A 129 -1.06 15.40 41.37
CA GLY A 129 0.26 15.59 40.77
C GLY A 129 0.72 14.39 39.92
N ASP A 130 0.35 13.18 40.32
CA ASP A 130 0.68 11.95 39.58
C ASP A 130 -0.12 11.88 38.27
N LYS A 131 -1.42 12.20 38.29
CA LYS A 131 -2.23 12.29 37.07
C LYS A 131 -1.82 13.44 36.14
N ALA A 132 -1.40 14.57 36.69
CA ALA A 132 -0.86 15.67 35.89
C ALA A 132 0.43 15.27 35.16
N PHE A 133 1.26 14.43 35.79
CA PHE A 133 2.42 13.84 35.14
C PHE A 133 2.04 12.84 34.05
N ASP A 134 1.09 11.95 34.32
CA ASP A 134 0.58 10.99 33.34
C ASP A 134 -0.04 11.70 32.12
N ALA A 135 -0.70 12.84 32.32
CA ALA A 135 -1.24 13.67 31.23
C ALA A 135 -0.12 14.22 30.32
N TYR A 136 1.02 14.63 30.88
CA TYR A 136 2.17 15.08 30.09
C TYR A 136 2.80 13.92 29.30
N LEU A 137 2.93 12.73 29.89
CA LEU A 137 3.41 11.55 29.17
C LEU A 137 2.49 11.17 28.00
N ALA A 138 1.17 11.32 28.17
CA ALA A 138 0.22 11.11 27.08
C ALA A 138 0.36 12.16 25.95
N PHE A 139 0.95 13.32 26.24
CA PHE A 139 1.22 14.39 25.28
C PHE A 139 2.55 14.22 24.52
N GLU A 140 3.55 13.55 25.11
CA GLU A 140 4.91 13.37 24.53
C GLU A 140 4.93 12.85 23.07
N PRO A 141 4.06 11.90 22.64
CA PRO A 141 4.03 11.49 21.24
C PRO A 141 3.65 12.62 20.27
N LEU A 142 2.79 13.55 20.70
CA LEU A 142 2.40 14.73 19.92
C LEU A 142 3.50 15.80 19.90
N GLU A 143 4.25 15.89 21.01
CA GLU A 143 5.38 16.81 21.18
C GLU A 143 6.48 16.55 20.15
N THR A 144 6.92 15.29 20.02
CA THR A 144 8.04 14.91 19.16
C THR A 144 7.83 15.28 17.69
N THR A 145 6.61 15.09 17.18
CA THR A 145 6.24 15.41 15.80
C THR A 145 6.04 16.91 15.58
N THR A 146 5.50 17.62 16.58
CA THR A 146 5.20 19.05 16.49
C THR A 146 6.43 19.92 16.73
N ARG A 147 7.36 19.51 17.61
CA ARG A 147 8.58 20.28 17.93
C ARG A 147 9.43 20.56 16.70
N ALA A 148 9.45 19.65 15.73
CA ALA A 148 10.15 19.86 14.46
C ALA A 148 9.51 20.97 13.60
N LYS A 149 8.20 21.22 13.75
CA LYS A 149 7.44 22.20 12.95
C LYS A 149 7.29 23.55 13.67
N ASN A 150 7.05 23.54 14.98
CA ASN A 150 6.87 24.74 15.77
C ASN A 150 7.42 24.55 17.20
N PRO A 151 8.72 24.82 17.44
CA PRO A 151 9.34 24.70 18.75
C PRO A 151 8.72 25.62 19.81
N GLY A 152 8.28 26.83 19.41
CA GLY A 152 7.73 27.83 20.34
C GLY A 152 6.38 27.42 20.93
N LEU A 153 5.52 26.78 20.14
CA LEU A 153 4.26 26.22 20.63
C LEU A 153 4.50 25.12 21.66
N ILE A 154 5.46 24.24 21.41
CA ILE A 154 5.80 23.15 22.34
C ILE A 154 6.37 23.68 23.65
N ALA A 155 7.27 24.67 23.60
CA ALA A 155 7.78 25.30 24.81
C ALA A 155 6.66 25.94 25.66
N GLY A 156 5.66 26.57 25.03
CA GLY A 156 4.48 27.08 25.72
C GLY A 156 3.63 25.97 26.35
N MET A 157 3.41 24.87 25.62
CA MET A 157 2.66 23.71 26.15
C MET A 157 3.37 23.06 27.34
N GLU A 158 4.69 22.84 27.26
CA GLU A 158 5.50 22.31 28.36
C GLU A 158 5.39 23.19 29.62
N GLN A 159 5.42 24.51 29.43
CA GLN A 159 5.20 25.46 30.51
C GLN A 159 3.81 25.29 31.13
N HIS A 160 2.74 25.21 30.33
CA HIS A 160 1.38 25.03 30.85
C HIS A 160 1.21 23.70 31.59
N PHE A 161 1.82 22.60 31.13
CA PHE A 161 1.82 21.33 31.85
C PHE A 161 2.60 21.39 33.16
N ALA A 162 3.74 22.08 33.19
CA ALA A 162 4.52 22.29 34.41
C ALA A 162 3.77 23.14 35.44
N GLU A 163 3.17 24.25 35.01
CA GLU A 163 2.32 25.13 35.82
C GLU A 163 1.10 24.37 36.37
N PHE A 164 0.43 23.59 35.52
CA PHE A 164 -0.69 22.75 35.93
C PHE A 164 -0.29 21.76 37.02
N LYS A 165 0.80 20.99 36.81
CA LYS A 165 1.31 20.02 37.79
C LYS A 165 1.68 20.68 39.12
N ALA A 166 2.34 21.84 39.08
CA ALA A 166 2.70 22.59 40.27
C ALA A 166 1.45 23.07 41.04
N ALA A 167 0.47 23.63 40.32
CA ALA A 167 -0.76 24.16 40.91
C ALA A 167 -1.60 23.07 41.59
N VAL A 168 -1.79 21.91 40.94
CA VAL A 168 -2.55 20.79 41.55
C VAL A 168 -1.85 20.19 42.77
N ARG A 169 -0.51 20.21 42.82
CA ARG A 169 0.24 19.78 44.03
C ARG A 169 0.15 20.79 45.16
N ALA A 170 0.12 22.08 44.83
CA ALA A 170 -0.06 23.17 45.79
C ALA A 170 -1.52 23.33 46.26
N ASN A 171 -2.46 22.60 45.65
CA ASN A 171 -3.91 22.78 45.83
C ASN A 171 -4.40 24.19 45.47
N ASP A 172 -3.71 24.88 44.58
CA ASP A 172 -4.12 26.19 44.04
C ASP A 172 -5.09 25.95 42.89
N MET A 173 -6.38 25.93 43.21
CA MET A 173 -7.44 25.61 42.25
C MET A 173 -7.57 26.67 41.15
N GLU A 174 -7.28 27.93 41.46
CA GLU A 174 -7.39 29.01 40.48
C GLU A 174 -6.26 28.91 39.44
N ALA A 175 -5.02 28.71 39.89
CA ALA A 175 -3.89 28.46 39.01
C ALA A 175 -4.05 27.15 38.22
N ALA A 176 -4.56 26.09 38.86
CA ALA A 176 -4.78 24.80 38.20
C ALA A 176 -5.83 24.89 37.09
N THR A 177 -6.95 25.59 37.31
CA THR A 177 -7.96 25.79 36.26
C THR A 177 -7.43 26.65 35.12
N ARG A 178 -6.71 27.75 35.40
CA ARG A 178 -6.07 28.56 34.35
C ARG A 178 -5.11 27.76 33.48
N ALA A 179 -4.25 26.95 34.08
CA ALA A 179 -3.31 26.12 33.34
C ALA A 179 -4.01 25.01 32.54
N ARG A 180 -5.08 24.41 33.09
CA ARG A 180 -5.94 23.45 32.37
C ARG A 180 -6.57 24.06 31.13
N ASP A 181 -7.10 25.26 31.22
CA ASP A 181 -7.73 25.95 30.09
C ASP A 181 -6.69 26.36 29.02
N ALA A 182 -5.48 26.73 29.45
CA ALA A 182 -4.37 27.00 28.54
C ALA A 182 -3.93 25.74 27.77
N ILE A 183 -3.87 24.58 28.44
CA ILE A 183 -3.61 23.29 27.80
C ILE A 183 -4.71 22.97 26.78
N GLU A 184 -5.99 23.13 27.16
CA GLU A 184 -7.14 22.88 26.28
C GLU A 184 -7.10 23.77 25.03
N LEU A 185 -6.74 25.05 25.19
CA LEU A 185 -6.65 26.00 24.08
C LEU A 185 -5.49 25.69 23.12
N GLY A 186 -4.35 25.21 23.65
CA GLY A 186 -3.16 24.91 22.85
C GLY A 186 -3.22 23.57 22.11
N LEU A 187 -3.93 22.59 22.68
CA LEU A 187 -3.98 21.21 22.16
C LEU A 187 -4.45 21.10 20.69
N PRO A 188 -5.49 21.81 20.23
CA PRO A 188 -5.92 21.77 18.83
C PRO A 188 -4.82 22.21 17.85
N SER A 189 -4.01 23.20 18.22
CA SER A 189 -2.91 23.70 17.38
C SER A 189 -1.78 22.67 17.26
N VAL A 190 -1.49 21.95 18.35
CA VAL A 190 -0.52 20.84 18.34
C VAL A 190 -1.04 19.73 17.42
N VAL A 191 -2.30 19.33 17.58
CA VAL A 191 -2.92 18.27 16.77
C VAL A 191 -2.89 18.62 15.28
N GLU A 192 -3.21 19.85 14.92
CA GLU A 192 -3.16 20.30 13.52
C GLU A 192 -1.75 20.16 12.94
N LEU A 193 -0.72 20.48 13.73
CA LEU A 193 0.67 20.31 13.32
C LEU A 193 1.11 18.84 13.29
N THR A 194 0.47 17.93 14.04
CA THR A 194 0.76 16.49 13.92
C THR A 194 0.19 15.86 12.65
N LYS A 195 -0.82 16.49 12.01
CA LYS A 195 -1.38 15.98 10.75
C LYS A 195 -0.29 15.95 9.67
N PRO A 196 -0.20 14.86 8.88
CA PRO A 196 0.63 14.83 7.69
C PRO A 196 0.23 16.01 6.80
N ALA A 197 1.22 16.78 6.33
CA ALA A 197 0.98 17.77 5.30
C ALA A 197 0.78 17.03 3.96
N ALA A 198 -0.34 16.33 3.81
CA ALA A 198 -0.86 16.02 2.48
C ALA A 198 -1.31 17.37 1.90
N SER A 199 -0.36 18.14 1.36
CA SER A 199 -0.71 19.36 0.64
C SER A 199 -1.78 18.98 -0.38
N GLY A 200 -2.93 19.65 -0.40
CA GLY A 200 -4.00 19.32 -1.35
C GLY A 200 -3.48 19.22 -2.79
N TRP A 201 -2.42 19.96 -3.11
CA TRP A 201 -1.68 19.86 -4.36
C TRP A 201 -1.06 18.48 -4.63
N GLY A 202 -0.42 17.85 -3.63
CA GLY A 202 0.14 16.51 -3.77
C GLY A 202 -0.93 15.46 -4.04
N ALA A 203 -2.02 15.51 -3.28
CA ALA A 203 -3.16 14.59 -3.44
C ALA A 203 -3.87 14.76 -4.80
N PHE A 204 -4.00 16.01 -5.26
CA PHE A 204 -4.45 16.33 -6.62
C PHE A 204 -3.53 15.75 -7.69
N LEU A 205 -2.22 15.96 -7.57
CA LEU A 205 -1.24 15.54 -8.58
C LEU A 205 -1.15 14.01 -8.65
N GLU A 206 -1.16 13.33 -7.51
CA GLU A 206 -1.19 11.86 -7.44
C GLU A 206 -2.44 11.30 -8.12
N SER A 207 -3.62 11.81 -7.78
CA SER A 207 -4.87 11.43 -8.44
C SER A 207 -4.83 11.69 -9.95
N PHE A 208 -4.44 12.91 -10.36
CA PHE A 208 -4.33 13.29 -11.77
C PHE A 208 -3.40 12.36 -12.55
N LEU A 209 -2.22 12.05 -12.02
CA LEU A 209 -1.24 11.19 -12.68
C LEU A 209 -1.70 9.73 -12.75
N ILE A 210 -2.39 9.22 -11.72
CA ILE A 210 -2.96 7.87 -11.72
C ILE A 210 -3.96 7.73 -12.86
N ILE A 211 -5.01 8.58 -12.89
CA ILE A 211 -6.06 8.44 -13.91
C ILE A 211 -5.50 8.66 -15.32
N LEU A 212 -4.58 9.62 -15.48
CA LEU A 212 -3.96 9.92 -16.76
C LEU A 212 -3.15 8.72 -17.29
N ARG A 213 -2.41 8.02 -16.42
CA ARG A 213 -1.66 6.81 -16.81
C ARG A 213 -2.61 5.71 -17.26
N GLU A 214 -3.51 5.28 -16.37
CA GLU A 214 -4.36 4.10 -16.61
C GLU A 214 -5.29 4.31 -17.80
N GLY A 215 -5.88 5.51 -17.90
CA GLY A 215 -6.73 5.86 -19.02
C GLY A 215 -5.96 5.93 -20.34
N PHE A 216 -4.69 6.36 -20.32
CA PHE A 216 -3.88 6.40 -21.54
C PHE A 216 -3.49 5.00 -22.01
N GLU A 217 -3.13 4.09 -21.10
CA GLU A 217 -2.83 2.70 -21.44
C GLU A 217 -4.05 2.01 -22.08
N ALA A 218 -5.24 2.24 -21.51
CA ALA A 218 -6.49 1.80 -22.12
C ALA A 218 -6.72 2.39 -23.52
N ILE A 219 -6.48 3.70 -23.70
CA ILE A 219 -6.59 4.38 -25.00
C ILE A 219 -5.60 3.80 -26.02
N LEU A 220 -4.37 3.46 -25.61
CA LEU A 220 -3.38 2.87 -26.53
C LEU A 220 -3.80 1.49 -27.00
N VAL A 221 -4.28 0.63 -26.11
CA VAL A 221 -4.71 -0.72 -26.48
C VAL A 221 -5.92 -0.65 -27.40
N ILE A 222 -6.96 0.09 -26.99
CA ILE A 222 -8.17 0.28 -27.80
C ILE A 222 -7.85 1.00 -29.11
N GLY A 223 -6.99 2.01 -29.07
CA GLY A 223 -6.57 2.79 -30.22
C GLY A 223 -5.75 1.99 -31.23
N ALA A 224 -4.87 1.09 -30.77
CA ALA A 224 -4.12 0.18 -31.62
C ALA A 224 -5.05 -0.79 -32.34
N VAL A 225 -6.00 -1.38 -31.61
CA VAL A 225 -7.01 -2.29 -32.18
C VAL A 225 -7.93 -1.54 -33.16
N ALA A 226 -8.41 -0.35 -32.78
CA ALA A 226 -9.23 0.51 -33.65
C ALA A 226 -8.48 0.87 -34.94
N THR A 227 -7.22 1.30 -34.82
CA THR A 227 -6.38 1.64 -35.98
C THR A 227 -6.17 0.44 -36.88
N PHE A 228 -5.94 -0.74 -36.31
CA PHE A 228 -5.81 -1.97 -37.08
C PHE A 228 -7.08 -2.31 -37.85
N LEU A 229 -8.25 -2.27 -37.19
CA LEU A 229 -9.55 -2.54 -37.84
C LEU A 229 -9.88 -1.53 -38.94
N ILE A 230 -9.54 -0.24 -38.73
CA ILE A 230 -9.71 0.80 -39.74
C ILE A 230 -8.79 0.54 -40.94
N LYS A 231 -7.52 0.14 -40.70
CA LYS A 231 -6.54 -0.14 -41.77
C LYS A 231 -6.84 -1.42 -42.55
N THR A 232 -7.45 -2.43 -41.91
CA THR A 232 -7.80 -3.70 -42.55
C THR A 232 -9.21 -3.71 -43.14
N GLY A 233 -9.93 -2.58 -43.11
CA GLY A 233 -11.26 -2.45 -43.73
C GLY A 233 -12.43 -2.95 -42.89
N HIS A 234 -12.19 -3.47 -41.67
CA HIS A 234 -13.20 -4.08 -40.80
C HIS A 234 -13.86 -3.06 -39.86
N ARG A 235 -14.34 -1.93 -40.41
CA ARG A 235 -14.91 -0.83 -39.61
C ARG A 235 -16.18 -1.24 -38.85
N GLU A 236 -16.94 -2.18 -39.37
CA GLU A 236 -18.14 -2.74 -38.74
C GLU A 236 -17.84 -3.39 -37.38
N ARG A 237 -16.62 -3.90 -37.18
CA ARG A 237 -16.19 -4.51 -35.91
C ARG A 237 -15.81 -3.49 -34.84
N LEU A 238 -15.67 -2.20 -35.18
CA LEU A 238 -15.44 -1.14 -34.20
C LEU A 238 -16.57 -1.10 -33.16
N ARG A 239 -17.82 -1.39 -33.55
CA ARG A 239 -18.93 -1.43 -32.60
C ARG A 239 -18.70 -2.47 -31.50
N SER A 240 -18.14 -3.63 -31.83
CA SER A 240 -17.81 -4.66 -30.84
C SER A 240 -16.68 -4.21 -29.90
N LEU A 241 -15.66 -3.52 -30.43
CA LEU A 241 -14.59 -2.91 -29.63
C LEU A 241 -15.16 -1.91 -28.61
N TRP A 242 -16.04 -1.01 -29.06
CA TRP A 242 -16.68 0.00 -28.20
C TRP A 242 -17.60 -0.60 -27.13
N VAL A 243 -18.40 -1.61 -27.49
CA VAL A 243 -19.26 -2.32 -26.53
C VAL A 243 -18.43 -3.02 -25.46
N GLY A 244 -17.33 -3.68 -25.86
CA GLY A 244 -16.39 -4.30 -24.93
C GLY A 244 -15.78 -3.29 -23.95
N GLY A 245 -15.31 -2.14 -24.47
CA GLY A 245 -14.76 -1.06 -23.64
C GLY A 245 -15.78 -0.44 -22.68
N ALA A 246 -17.02 -0.20 -23.14
CA ALA A 246 -18.08 0.36 -22.30
C ALA A 246 -18.50 -0.61 -21.17
N LEU A 247 -18.62 -1.91 -21.49
CA LEU A 247 -18.90 -2.95 -20.49
C LEU A 247 -17.77 -3.06 -19.47
N ALA A 248 -16.51 -2.94 -19.89
CA ALA A 248 -15.37 -2.95 -18.99
C ALA A 248 -15.36 -1.74 -18.05
N LEU A 249 -15.63 -0.55 -18.55
CA LEU A 249 -15.71 0.66 -17.72
C LEU A 249 -16.80 0.52 -16.64
N LEU A 250 -17.97 0.01 -17.01
CA LEU A 250 -19.04 -0.32 -16.05
C LEU A 250 -18.59 -1.38 -15.04
N ALA A 251 -17.97 -2.47 -15.50
CA ALA A 251 -17.49 -3.53 -14.63
C ALA A 251 -16.43 -3.02 -13.64
N SER A 252 -15.49 -2.17 -14.06
CA SER A 252 -14.47 -1.58 -13.19
C SER A 252 -15.10 -0.65 -12.13
N ALA A 253 -16.13 0.13 -12.49
CA ALA A 253 -16.86 0.94 -11.53
C ALA A 253 -17.60 0.08 -10.48
N VAL A 254 -18.23 -1.01 -10.92
CA VAL A 254 -18.86 -1.98 -10.01
C VAL A 254 -17.82 -2.63 -9.09
N THR A 255 -16.67 -3.05 -9.64
CA THR A 255 -15.57 -3.62 -8.85
C THR A 255 -15.06 -2.63 -7.80
N ALA A 256 -14.93 -1.34 -8.13
CA ALA A 256 -14.54 -0.30 -7.19
C ALA A 256 -15.51 -0.20 -5.99
N VAL A 257 -16.82 -0.23 -6.25
CA VAL A 257 -17.86 -0.19 -5.19
C VAL A 257 -17.87 -1.46 -4.35
N ILE A 258 -17.73 -2.63 -4.98
CA ILE A 258 -17.65 -3.90 -4.26
C ILE A 258 -16.43 -3.90 -3.34
N LEU A 259 -15.27 -3.46 -3.86
CA LEU A 259 -14.01 -3.47 -3.13
C LEU A 259 -14.00 -2.44 -2.00
N SER A 260 -14.61 -1.26 -2.20
CA SER A 260 -14.79 -0.27 -1.13
C SER A 260 -15.67 -0.81 0.00
N THR A 261 -16.74 -1.52 -0.34
CA THR A 261 -17.71 -2.05 0.64
C THR A 261 -17.16 -3.27 1.39
N ALA A 262 -16.60 -4.25 0.66
CA ALA A 262 -16.08 -5.48 1.25
C ALA A 262 -14.91 -5.24 2.21
N LEU A 263 -13.99 -4.34 1.85
CA LEU A 263 -12.84 -4.02 2.69
C LEU A 263 -13.17 -3.07 3.85
N SER A 264 -14.35 -2.46 3.88
CA SER A 264 -14.81 -1.66 5.04
C SER A 264 -15.24 -2.53 6.21
N ALA A 265 -15.64 -3.77 5.94
CA ALA A 265 -16.24 -4.69 6.91
C ALA A 265 -15.24 -5.52 7.73
N VAL A 266 -13.92 -5.38 7.50
CA VAL A 266 -12.88 -6.14 8.22
C VAL A 266 -12.24 -5.23 9.30
N PRO A 267 -12.50 -5.44 10.61
CA PRO A 267 -12.04 -4.55 11.68
C PRO A 267 -10.70 -4.95 12.30
N ALA A 268 -10.25 -6.20 12.14
CA ALA A 268 -8.99 -6.69 12.71
C ALA A 268 -7.94 -6.86 11.61
N SER A 269 -6.72 -6.33 11.82
CA SER A 269 -5.55 -6.37 10.93
C SER A 269 -5.57 -5.44 9.70
N ARG A 270 -6.13 -4.23 9.81
CA ARG A 270 -6.21 -3.29 8.68
C ARG A 270 -4.83 -2.90 8.15
N GLU A 271 -3.90 -2.61 9.05
CA GLU A 271 -2.54 -2.16 8.78
C GLU A 271 -1.72 -3.29 8.11
N ILE A 272 -1.89 -4.53 8.58
CA ILE A 272 -1.22 -5.70 7.99
C ILE A 272 -1.75 -6.00 6.59
N ILE A 273 -3.08 -5.98 6.42
CA ILE A 273 -3.71 -6.22 5.12
C ILE A 273 -3.34 -5.11 4.14
N GLU A 274 -3.30 -3.87 4.60
CA GLU A 274 -2.91 -2.70 3.81
C GLU A 274 -1.45 -2.80 3.36
N GLY A 275 -0.52 -3.05 4.29
CA GLY A 275 0.89 -3.29 3.98
C GLY A 275 1.10 -4.46 3.03
N ALA A 276 0.43 -5.59 3.27
CA ALA A 276 0.51 -6.76 2.40
C ALA A 276 -0.03 -6.47 0.99
N THR A 277 -1.15 -5.75 0.88
CA THR A 277 -1.75 -5.38 -0.41
C THR A 277 -0.83 -4.44 -1.18
N MET A 278 -0.18 -3.47 -0.51
CA MET A 278 0.82 -2.61 -1.12
C MET A 278 2.02 -3.41 -1.63
N LEU A 279 2.53 -4.38 -0.87
CA LEU A 279 3.64 -5.22 -1.32
C LEU A 279 3.28 -6.12 -2.52
N VAL A 280 2.05 -6.65 -2.55
CA VAL A 280 1.53 -7.35 -3.73
C VAL A 280 1.47 -6.40 -4.92
N ALA A 281 0.99 -5.16 -4.72
CA ALA A 281 0.97 -4.14 -5.76
C ALA A 281 2.38 -3.79 -6.25
N VAL A 282 3.40 -3.75 -5.38
CA VAL A 282 4.81 -3.56 -5.79
C VAL A 282 5.26 -4.66 -6.73
N ALA A 283 4.97 -5.92 -6.42
CA ALA A 283 5.34 -7.05 -7.28
C ALA A 283 4.65 -6.97 -8.66
N VAL A 284 3.36 -6.61 -8.68
CA VAL A 284 2.59 -6.41 -9.92
C VAL A 284 3.16 -5.24 -10.72
N LEU A 285 3.29 -4.06 -10.11
CA LEU A 285 3.82 -2.85 -10.73
C LEU A 285 5.22 -3.06 -11.31
N PHE A 286 6.10 -3.75 -10.57
CA PHE A 286 7.44 -4.08 -11.05
C PHE A 286 7.40 -5.01 -12.26
N SER A 287 6.55 -6.05 -12.22
CA SER A 287 6.36 -6.98 -13.34
C SER A 287 5.85 -6.28 -14.59
N VAL A 288 4.85 -5.41 -14.45
CA VAL A 288 4.27 -4.63 -15.56
C VAL A 288 5.27 -3.61 -16.10
N SER A 289 5.96 -2.87 -15.22
CA SER A 289 7.00 -1.92 -15.61
C SER A 289 8.11 -2.61 -16.40
N TYR A 290 8.59 -3.76 -15.91
CA TYR A 290 9.58 -4.59 -16.61
C TYR A 290 9.08 -5.07 -17.97
N TRP A 291 7.85 -5.57 -18.05
CA TRP A 291 7.25 -6.00 -19.30
C TRP A 291 7.24 -4.88 -20.34
N LEU A 292 6.85 -3.68 -19.93
CA LEU A 292 6.76 -2.50 -20.79
C LEU A 292 8.15 -2.10 -21.31
N ILE A 293 9.16 -2.08 -20.44
CA ILE A 293 10.57 -1.81 -20.80
C ILE A 293 11.09 -2.85 -21.80
N SER A 294 10.79 -4.12 -21.60
CA SER A 294 11.21 -5.22 -22.49
C SER A 294 10.63 -5.16 -23.91
N LYS A 295 9.57 -4.36 -24.09
CA LYS A 295 8.83 -4.18 -25.36
C LYS A 295 8.98 -2.78 -25.97
N VAL A 296 9.85 -1.92 -25.43
CA VAL A 296 10.14 -0.55 -25.94
C VAL A 296 10.56 -0.52 -27.42
N GLU A 297 11.05 -1.64 -27.97
CA GLU A 297 11.26 -1.78 -29.41
C GLU A 297 9.93 -1.86 -30.19
N ALA A 298 9.61 -0.77 -30.91
CA ALA A 298 8.42 -0.64 -31.75
C ALA A 298 8.19 -1.82 -32.71
N ALA A 299 9.24 -2.51 -33.16
CA ALA A 299 9.15 -3.68 -34.03
C ALA A 299 8.52 -4.90 -33.32
N LYS A 300 8.96 -5.21 -32.09
CA LYS A 300 8.43 -6.32 -31.27
C LYS A 300 6.97 -6.08 -30.88
N TRP A 301 6.61 -4.82 -30.60
CA TRP A 301 5.24 -4.42 -30.31
C TRP A 301 4.30 -4.66 -31.51
N GLN A 302 4.70 -4.20 -32.70
CA GLN A 302 3.85 -4.38 -33.89
C GLN A 302 3.65 -5.85 -34.28
N GLN A 303 4.66 -6.70 -34.06
CA GLN A 303 4.53 -8.14 -34.30
C GLN A 303 3.51 -8.78 -33.35
N PHE A 304 3.57 -8.47 -32.05
CA PHE A 304 2.62 -8.98 -31.06
C PHE A 304 1.17 -8.63 -31.38
N ILE A 305 0.92 -7.37 -31.76
CA ILE A 305 -0.43 -6.91 -32.13
C ILE A 305 -0.92 -7.64 -33.38
N ARG A 306 -0.06 -7.79 -34.41
CA ARG A 306 -0.41 -8.54 -35.63
C ARG A 306 -0.80 -9.99 -35.31
N GLU A 307 0.00 -10.71 -34.53
CA GLU A 307 -0.30 -12.11 -34.17
C GLU A 307 -1.62 -12.26 -33.38
N LYS A 308 -1.81 -11.45 -32.34
CA LYS A 308 -3.01 -11.53 -31.50
C LYS A 308 -4.30 -11.17 -32.25
N VAL A 309 -4.25 -10.13 -33.09
CA VAL A 309 -5.44 -9.69 -33.82
C VAL A 309 -5.75 -10.62 -35.00
N THR A 310 -4.75 -11.09 -35.74
CA THR A 310 -4.97 -12.05 -36.83
C THR A 310 -5.52 -13.38 -36.28
N SER A 311 -5.04 -13.85 -35.13
CA SER A 311 -5.59 -15.03 -34.45
C SER A 311 -7.05 -14.85 -34.01
N ALA A 312 -7.39 -13.69 -33.45
CA ALA A 312 -8.77 -13.36 -33.04
C ALA A 312 -9.73 -13.22 -34.23
N LEU A 313 -9.24 -12.69 -35.36
CA LEU A 313 -10.01 -12.59 -36.60
C LEU A 313 -10.26 -13.96 -37.24
N GLN A 314 -9.31 -14.90 -37.14
CA GLN A 314 -9.43 -16.23 -37.73
C GLN A 314 -10.38 -17.17 -36.98
N HIS A 315 -10.56 -17.01 -35.67
CA HIS A 315 -11.26 -18.02 -34.84
C HIS A 315 -12.51 -17.53 -34.06
N GLY A 316 -12.78 -16.21 -33.94
CA GLY A 316 -13.71 -15.73 -32.89
C GLY A 316 -14.73 -14.63 -33.23
N GLY A 317 -14.73 -14.06 -34.44
CA GLY A 317 -15.70 -13.01 -34.83
C GLY A 317 -15.70 -11.77 -33.90
N GLY A 318 -16.77 -10.96 -33.96
CA GLY A 318 -16.89 -9.71 -33.19
C GLY A 318 -16.98 -9.88 -31.67
N LYS A 319 -17.41 -11.05 -31.17
CA LYS A 319 -17.49 -11.32 -29.72
C LYS A 319 -16.10 -11.48 -29.09
N ALA A 320 -15.17 -12.15 -29.78
CA ALA A 320 -13.79 -12.27 -29.30
C ALA A 320 -13.11 -10.89 -29.22
N LEU A 321 -13.37 -10.02 -30.19
CA LEU A 321 -12.85 -8.65 -30.18
C LEU A 321 -13.42 -7.83 -29.00
N ALA A 322 -14.72 -7.95 -28.72
CA ALA A 322 -15.34 -7.31 -27.56
C ALA A 322 -14.75 -7.81 -26.25
N LEU A 323 -14.48 -9.12 -26.13
CA LEU A 323 -13.84 -9.70 -24.94
C LEU A 323 -12.40 -9.21 -24.76
N VAL A 324 -11.61 -9.12 -25.83
CA VAL A 324 -10.24 -8.59 -25.77
C VAL A 324 -10.25 -7.13 -25.32
N ALA A 325 -11.14 -6.31 -25.90
CA ALA A 325 -11.34 -4.93 -25.50
C ALA A 325 -11.76 -4.83 -24.03
N PHE A 326 -12.70 -5.68 -23.62
CA PHE A 326 -13.19 -5.74 -22.25
C PHE A 326 -12.07 -6.08 -21.27
N LEU A 327 -11.32 -7.16 -21.50
CA LEU A 327 -10.27 -7.60 -20.59
C LEU A 327 -9.13 -6.57 -20.49
N ALA A 328 -8.79 -5.92 -21.61
CA ALA A 328 -7.78 -4.86 -21.60
C ALA A 328 -8.24 -3.67 -20.76
N VAL A 329 -9.41 -3.10 -21.04
CA VAL A 329 -9.91 -1.92 -20.31
C VAL A 329 -10.24 -2.24 -18.86
N TYR A 330 -10.80 -3.43 -18.59
CA TYR A 330 -11.19 -3.84 -17.25
C TYR A 330 -9.96 -3.99 -16.35
N ARG A 331 -8.85 -4.49 -16.90
CA ARG A 331 -7.58 -4.59 -16.18
C ARG A 331 -7.12 -3.21 -15.72
N GLU A 332 -6.98 -2.25 -16.64
CA GLU A 332 -6.53 -0.89 -16.28
C GLU A 332 -7.53 -0.21 -15.32
N GLY A 333 -8.83 -0.44 -15.51
CA GLY A 333 -9.86 0.07 -14.61
C GLY A 333 -9.87 -0.56 -13.21
N ALA A 334 -9.54 -1.85 -13.08
CA ALA A 334 -9.40 -2.54 -11.80
C ALA A 334 -8.14 -2.08 -11.06
N GLU A 335 -7.02 -1.89 -11.76
CA GLU A 335 -5.80 -1.29 -11.22
C GLU A 335 -6.09 0.15 -10.75
N THR A 336 -6.79 0.96 -11.55
CA THR A 336 -7.26 2.31 -11.16
C THR A 336 -8.07 2.29 -9.87
N ALA A 337 -9.05 1.38 -9.76
CA ALA A 337 -9.90 1.26 -8.59
C ALA A 337 -9.10 0.95 -7.31
N LEU A 338 -8.12 0.04 -7.41
CA LEU A 338 -7.23 -0.32 -6.31
C LEU A 338 -6.37 0.87 -5.84
N PHE A 339 -5.77 1.62 -6.76
CA PHE A 339 -4.96 2.79 -6.41
C PHE A 339 -5.78 3.89 -5.74
N TYR A 340 -6.95 4.21 -6.30
CA TYR A 340 -7.82 5.22 -5.72
C TYR A 340 -8.36 4.81 -4.36
N GLN A 341 -8.68 3.53 -4.16
CA GLN A 341 -9.12 3.05 -2.86
C GLN A 341 -8.06 3.25 -1.77
N ALA A 342 -6.78 3.00 -2.08
CA ALA A 342 -5.69 3.30 -1.15
C ALA A 342 -5.62 4.81 -0.85
N LEU A 343 -5.72 5.64 -1.89
CA LEU A 343 -5.58 7.10 -1.77
C LEU A 343 -6.71 7.76 -0.98
N PHE A 344 -7.96 7.33 -1.19
CA PHE A 344 -9.13 7.84 -0.45
C PHE A 344 -9.14 7.45 1.03
N ARG A 345 -8.36 6.45 1.44
CA ARG A 345 -8.25 6.01 2.83
C ARG A 345 -7.25 6.82 3.65
N GLU A 346 -6.30 7.49 3.01
CA GLU A 346 -5.18 8.16 3.67
C GLU A 346 -5.60 9.49 4.38
N SER A 347 -6.75 10.11 4.08
CA SER A 347 -7.39 11.15 4.93
C SER A 347 -8.77 11.64 4.42
N GLY A 348 -9.65 12.10 5.32
CA GLY A 348 -10.96 12.66 4.97
C GLY A 348 -10.96 14.09 4.43
N SER A 349 -9.85 14.84 4.58
CA SER A 349 -9.71 16.24 4.16
C SER A 349 -9.22 16.42 2.72
N VAL A 350 -8.80 15.34 2.04
CA VAL A 350 -8.27 15.37 0.66
C VAL A 350 -9.27 14.98 -0.42
N ALA A 351 -10.52 14.69 -0.07
CA ALA A 351 -11.55 14.26 -1.02
C ALA A 351 -11.77 15.25 -2.18
N LEU A 352 -11.75 16.56 -1.88
CA LEU A 352 -11.91 17.61 -2.89
C LEU A 352 -10.72 17.67 -3.87
N PRO A 353 -9.45 17.76 -3.40
CA PRO A 353 -8.29 17.66 -4.29
C PRO A 353 -8.24 16.39 -5.14
N LEU A 354 -8.57 15.22 -4.57
CA LEU A 354 -8.67 13.96 -5.31
C LEU A 354 -9.74 14.03 -6.41
N GLY A 355 -10.94 14.51 -6.08
CA GLY A 355 -12.02 14.65 -7.05
C GLY A 355 -11.65 15.57 -8.22
N LEU A 356 -10.93 16.66 -7.94
CA LEU A 356 -10.40 17.56 -8.96
C LEU A 356 -9.34 16.87 -9.84
N GLY A 357 -8.46 16.06 -9.25
CA GLY A 357 -7.46 15.28 -9.99
C GLY A 357 -8.11 14.31 -10.99
N ILE A 358 -9.13 13.58 -10.56
CA ILE A 358 -9.94 12.70 -11.42
C ILE A 358 -10.57 13.50 -12.57
N LEU A 359 -11.24 14.62 -12.26
CA LEU A 359 -11.96 15.42 -13.24
C LEU A 359 -11.02 15.98 -14.32
N VAL A 360 -9.92 16.61 -13.90
CA VAL A 360 -8.92 17.20 -14.80
C VAL A 360 -8.22 16.12 -15.61
N GLY A 361 -7.90 14.99 -14.99
CA GLY A 361 -7.28 13.86 -15.67
C GLY A 361 -8.20 13.24 -16.72
N PHE A 362 -9.50 13.07 -16.42
CA PHE A 362 -10.48 12.59 -17.40
C PHE A 362 -10.66 13.58 -18.56
N ALA A 363 -10.70 14.88 -18.28
CA ALA A 363 -10.73 15.90 -19.33
C ALA A 363 -9.49 15.82 -20.23
N ALA A 364 -8.28 15.64 -19.65
CA ALA A 364 -7.06 15.44 -20.41
C ALA A 364 -7.09 14.17 -21.27
N LEU A 365 -7.61 13.06 -20.75
CA LEU A 365 -7.80 11.82 -21.50
C LEU A 365 -8.76 11.98 -22.68
N VAL A 366 -9.86 12.71 -22.51
CA VAL A 366 -10.80 13.01 -23.61
C VAL A 366 -10.11 13.82 -24.71
N VAL A 367 -9.31 14.82 -24.34
CA VAL A 367 -8.50 15.61 -25.30
C VAL A 367 -7.51 14.70 -26.03
N ILE A 368 -6.74 13.89 -25.29
CA ILE A 368 -5.76 12.96 -25.86
C ILE A 368 -6.42 11.96 -26.81
N PHE A 369 -7.51 11.33 -26.38
CA PHE A 369 -8.27 10.37 -27.18
C PHE A 369 -8.78 11.03 -28.47
N THR A 370 -9.33 12.24 -28.38
CA THR A 370 -9.82 12.99 -29.53
C THR A 370 -8.69 13.33 -30.49
N LEU A 371 -7.53 13.77 -29.97
CA LEU A 371 -6.36 14.07 -30.78
C LEU A 371 -5.85 12.83 -31.52
N PHE A 372 -5.80 11.70 -30.82
CA PHE A 372 -5.39 10.42 -31.39
C PHE A 372 -6.38 9.94 -32.47
N TYR A 373 -7.67 9.92 -32.18
CA TYR A 373 -8.71 9.40 -33.07
C TYR A 373 -8.90 10.27 -34.32
N LYS A 374 -8.88 11.60 -34.17
CA LYS A 374 -9.19 12.53 -35.25
C LYS A 374 -7.97 12.89 -36.11
N PHE A 375 -6.80 13.08 -35.51
CA PHE A 375 -5.61 13.59 -36.22
C PHE A 375 -4.56 12.51 -36.49
N GLY A 376 -4.78 11.26 -36.03
CA GLY A 376 -3.86 10.16 -36.26
C GLY A 376 -2.44 10.47 -35.78
N VAL A 377 -2.32 11.28 -34.72
CA VAL A 377 -1.05 11.76 -34.19
C VAL A 377 -0.18 10.54 -33.90
N LYS A 378 0.95 10.43 -34.60
CA LYS A 378 1.94 9.38 -34.37
C LYS A 378 2.62 9.66 -33.04
N ILE A 379 2.06 9.13 -31.96
CA ILE A 379 2.66 9.25 -30.64
C ILE A 379 4.02 8.55 -30.67
N PRO A 380 5.12 9.23 -30.30
CA PRO A 380 6.41 8.57 -30.21
C PRO A 380 6.34 7.54 -29.07
N LEU A 381 6.17 6.27 -29.46
CA LEU A 381 5.95 5.15 -28.52
C LEU A 381 7.11 4.97 -27.53
N ARG A 382 8.34 5.28 -27.96
CA ARG A 382 9.55 5.14 -27.13
C ARG A 382 9.57 6.04 -25.89
N PRO A 383 9.49 7.39 -25.99
CA PRO A 383 9.46 8.25 -24.82
C PRO A 383 8.21 7.98 -23.97
N PHE A 384 7.09 7.63 -24.59
CA PHE A 384 5.88 7.27 -23.85
C PHE A 384 6.12 6.06 -22.92
N PHE A 385 6.52 4.91 -23.47
CA PHE A 385 6.76 3.71 -22.68
C PHE A 385 7.89 3.93 -21.65
N THR A 386 8.88 4.77 -21.98
CA THR A 386 9.95 5.11 -21.03
C THR A 386 9.41 5.90 -19.84
N VAL A 387 8.60 6.93 -20.10
CA VAL A 387 8.01 7.79 -19.05
C VAL A 387 7.01 7.01 -18.21
N THR A 388 6.12 6.21 -18.81
CA THR A 388 5.15 5.42 -18.05
C THR A 388 5.80 4.29 -17.26
N SER A 389 6.80 3.59 -17.82
CA SER A 389 7.60 2.62 -17.06
C SER A 389 8.33 3.25 -15.87
N ALA A 390 8.92 4.44 -16.07
CA ALA A 390 9.59 5.18 -14.99
C ALA A 390 8.61 5.61 -13.90
N LEU A 391 7.40 6.04 -14.27
CA LEU A 391 6.33 6.38 -13.32
C LEU A 391 5.83 5.15 -12.55
N LEU A 392 5.58 4.02 -13.23
CA LEU A 392 5.20 2.75 -12.59
C LEU A 392 6.27 2.29 -11.59
N TYR A 393 7.54 2.43 -11.99
CA TYR A 393 8.65 2.09 -11.13
C TYR A 393 8.75 3.01 -9.91
N TYR A 394 8.59 4.32 -10.10
CA TYR A 394 8.50 5.30 -9.01
C TYR A 394 7.39 4.93 -8.02
N MET A 395 6.20 4.58 -8.50
CA MET A 395 5.10 4.16 -7.62
C MET A 395 5.41 2.86 -6.88
N ALA A 396 6.00 1.87 -7.55
CA ALA A 396 6.46 0.66 -6.88
C ALA A 396 7.49 0.96 -5.78
N PHE A 397 8.39 1.93 -6.01
CA PHE A 397 9.37 2.37 -5.03
C PHE A 397 8.73 3.04 -3.81
N VAL A 398 7.75 3.93 -4.03
CA VAL A 398 7.00 4.58 -2.95
C VAL A 398 6.20 3.54 -2.15
N PHE A 399 5.50 2.63 -2.85
CA PHE A 399 4.66 1.60 -2.23
C PHE A 399 5.47 0.54 -1.47
N ALA A 400 6.70 0.25 -1.90
CA ALA A 400 7.59 -0.63 -1.15
C ALA A 400 7.91 -0.05 0.24
N GLY A 401 8.19 1.25 0.30
CA GLY A 401 8.43 1.95 1.56
C GLY A 401 7.18 2.05 2.43
N LYS A 402 6.06 2.52 1.86
CA LYS A 402 4.76 2.61 2.58
C LYS A 402 4.29 1.24 3.06
N GLY A 403 4.31 0.22 2.22
CA GLY A 403 3.85 -1.12 2.56
C GLY A 403 4.60 -1.74 3.73
N ILE A 404 5.94 -1.61 3.78
CA ILE A 404 6.73 -2.07 4.93
C ILE A 404 6.42 -1.26 6.19
N LYS A 405 6.24 0.07 6.08
CA LYS A 405 5.82 0.90 7.21
C LYS A 405 4.47 0.45 7.78
N GLU A 406 3.47 0.18 6.94
CA GLU A 406 2.15 -0.28 7.41
C GLU A 406 2.24 -1.65 8.11
N LEU A 407 3.12 -2.55 7.63
CA LEU A 407 3.42 -3.80 8.34
C LEU A 407 4.11 -3.57 9.69
N GLN A 408 4.95 -2.55 9.80
CA GLN A 408 5.59 -2.13 11.05
C GLN A 408 4.55 -1.58 12.04
N GLU A 409 3.62 -0.74 11.57
CA GLU A 409 2.53 -0.17 12.39
C GLU A 409 1.53 -1.25 12.82
N GLY A 410 1.31 -2.26 11.98
CA GLY A 410 0.54 -3.47 12.29
C GLY A 410 1.25 -4.48 13.22
N ASN A 411 2.45 -4.17 13.73
CA ASN A 411 3.30 -5.08 14.52
C ASN A 411 3.62 -6.42 13.83
N ALA A 412 3.51 -6.50 12.51
CA ALA A 412 3.86 -7.68 11.73
C ALA A 412 5.37 -7.77 11.43
N MET A 413 6.09 -6.65 11.55
CA MET A 413 7.53 -6.55 11.26
C MET A 413 8.25 -5.74 12.33
N SER A 414 9.52 -6.08 12.59
CA SER A 414 10.37 -5.32 13.51
C SER A 414 10.63 -3.89 13.00
N VAL A 415 10.86 -2.97 13.94
CA VAL A 415 11.20 -1.58 13.64
C VAL A 415 12.62 -1.30 14.12
N THR A 416 13.57 -1.33 13.19
CA THR A 416 14.96 -0.95 13.46
C THR A 416 15.18 0.49 13.00
N ARG A 417 15.11 1.45 13.92
CA ARG A 417 15.26 2.87 13.58
C ARG A 417 16.70 3.22 13.20
N LEU A 418 16.86 4.01 12.13
CA LEU A 418 18.13 4.59 11.68
C LEU A 418 18.23 6.04 12.22
N PRO A 419 19.05 6.31 13.24
CA PRO A 419 19.19 7.65 13.82
C PRO A 419 19.73 8.63 12.78
N GLY A 420 19.08 9.79 12.63
CA GLY A 420 19.53 10.85 11.71
C GLY A 420 19.17 10.65 10.23
N PHE A 421 18.40 9.62 9.87
CA PHE A 421 17.96 9.39 8.49
C PHE A 421 16.74 10.26 8.12
N PRO A 422 16.70 10.89 6.94
CA PRO A 422 15.61 11.78 6.55
C PRO A 422 14.28 11.03 6.36
N THR A 423 13.17 11.71 6.64
CA THR A 423 11.83 11.20 6.36
C THR A 423 11.24 11.96 5.18
N VAL A 424 10.92 11.24 4.10
CA VAL A 424 10.33 11.82 2.89
C VAL A 424 9.12 10.98 2.49
N GLN A 425 7.95 11.33 3.05
CA GLN A 425 6.69 10.58 2.86
C GLN A 425 6.31 10.48 1.38
N ALA A 426 6.55 11.53 0.60
CA ALA A 426 6.28 11.55 -0.85
C ALA A 426 7.08 10.49 -1.62
N MET A 427 8.29 10.15 -1.15
CA MET A 427 9.12 9.10 -1.75
C MET A 427 8.96 7.75 -1.03
N GLY A 428 8.08 7.65 -0.03
CA GLY A 428 7.96 6.46 0.82
C GLY A 428 9.22 6.19 1.66
N ILE A 429 10.06 7.18 1.90
CA ILE A 429 11.32 7.02 2.65
C ILE A 429 11.05 7.24 4.13
N TYR A 430 11.26 6.19 4.92
CA TYR A 430 11.08 6.18 6.37
C TYR A 430 12.39 5.83 7.08
N PRO A 431 12.59 6.26 8.34
CA PRO A 431 13.87 6.13 9.03
C PRO A 431 14.02 4.73 9.66
N THR A 432 13.78 3.68 8.88
CA THR A 432 13.86 2.28 9.32
C THR A 432 14.71 1.44 8.34
N VAL A 433 15.45 0.47 8.88
CA VAL A 433 16.31 -0.40 8.07
C VAL A 433 15.47 -1.24 7.11
N GLU A 434 14.32 -1.73 7.58
CA GLU A 434 13.46 -2.64 6.81
C GLU A 434 12.86 -1.95 5.58
N THR A 435 12.36 -0.72 5.72
CA THR A 435 11.80 0.06 4.58
C THR A 435 12.90 0.40 3.56
N THR A 436 14.05 0.86 4.05
CA THR A 436 15.22 1.19 3.21
C THR A 436 15.73 -0.04 2.45
N LEU A 437 15.83 -1.19 3.11
CA LEU A 437 16.28 -2.43 2.49
C LEU A 437 15.31 -2.89 1.39
N ALA A 438 14.00 -2.84 1.64
CA ALA A 438 13.00 -3.21 0.63
C ALA A 438 13.11 -2.32 -0.62
N GLN A 439 13.29 -1.02 -0.44
CA GLN A 439 13.50 -0.06 -1.53
C GLN A 439 14.83 -0.32 -2.28
N LEU A 440 15.92 -0.60 -1.57
CA LEU A 440 17.22 -0.94 -2.18
C LEU A 440 17.16 -2.23 -3.00
N LEU A 441 16.45 -3.26 -2.51
CA LEU A 441 16.24 -4.50 -3.26
C LEU A 441 15.49 -4.25 -4.56
N LEU A 442 14.45 -3.40 -4.53
CA LEU A 442 13.70 -3.00 -5.72
C LEU A 442 14.57 -2.20 -6.72
N VAL A 443 15.47 -1.35 -6.24
CA VAL A 443 16.48 -0.65 -7.07
C VAL A 443 17.45 -1.64 -7.71
N GLY A 444 17.97 -2.60 -6.96
CA GLY A 444 18.81 -3.66 -7.50
C GLY A 444 18.11 -4.48 -8.59
N ALA A 445 16.85 -4.86 -8.36
CA ALA A 445 16.04 -5.60 -9.33
C ALA A 445 15.81 -4.79 -10.62
N PHE A 446 15.58 -3.49 -10.51
CA PHE A 446 15.39 -2.60 -11.66
C PHE A 446 16.66 -2.41 -12.49
N ILE A 447 17.80 -2.20 -11.83
CA ILE A 447 19.10 -2.12 -12.51
C ILE A 447 19.36 -3.43 -13.25
N PHE A 448 19.14 -4.58 -12.60
CA PHE A 448 19.28 -5.88 -13.24
C PHE A 448 18.35 -6.04 -14.47
N ALA A 449 17.10 -5.63 -14.34
CA ALA A 449 16.12 -5.65 -15.42
C ALA A 449 16.58 -4.80 -16.63
N ILE A 450 17.08 -3.59 -16.40
CA ILE A 450 17.62 -2.72 -17.47
C ILE A 450 18.83 -3.38 -18.11
N VAL A 451 19.81 -3.78 -17.29
CA VAL A 451 21.05 -4.40 -17.76
C VAL A 451 20.77 -5.63 -18.62
N LYS A 452 19.85 -6.50 -18.20
CA LYS A 452 19.41 -7.67 -18.96
C LYS A 452 18.69 -7.31 -20.26
N THR A 453 17.82 -6.30 -20.22
CA THR A 453 17.01 -5.91 -21.39
C THR A 453 17.86 -5.27 -22.48
N PHE A 454 18.85 -4.47 -22.08
CA PHE A 454 19.75 -3.74 -23.00
C PHE A 454 21.12 -4.42 -23.15
N TRP A 455 21.32 -5.60 -22.56
CA TRP A 455 22.54 -6.37 -22.80
C TRP A 455 22.59 -6.70 -24.28
N PRO A 456 23.69 -6.36 -25.00
CA PRO A 456 23.81 -6.73 -26.39
C PRO A 456 23.83 -8.25 -26.47
N SER A 457 22.72 -8.85 -26.93
CA SER A 457 22.76 -10.16 -27.57
C SER A 457 23.87 -10.04 -28.60
N ARG A 458 25.00 -10.74 -28.42
CA ARG A 458 26.05 -10.81 -29.44
C ARG A 458 25.32 -11.14 -30.75
N SER A 459 25.19 -10.16 -31.62
CA SER A 459 24.79 -10.39 -32.99
C SER A 459 25.85 -11.35 -33.49
N VAL A 460 25.48 -12.62 -33.65
CA VAL A 460 26.29 -13.56 -34.40
C VAL A 460 26.49 -12.88 -35.73
N ALA A 461 27.70 -12.38 -35.96
CA ALA A 461 28.07 -11.83 -37.24
C ALA A 461 27.85 -12.96 -38.24
N LEU A 462 26.81 -12.84 -39.06
CA LEU A 462 26.70 -13.66 -40.25
C LEU A 462 28.04 -13.47 -40.98
N PRO A 463 28.70 -14.54 -41.45
CA PRO A 463 29.99 -14.42 -42.12
C PRO A 463 29.89 -13.39 -43.24
N THR A 464 30.43 -12.20 -43.01
CA THR A 464 30.58 -11.19 -44.06
C THR A 464 31.67 -11.70 -44.97
N ILE A 465 31.26 -12.16 -46.15
CA ILE A 465 32.15 -12.41 -47.27
C ILE A 465 32.99 -11.12 -47.44
N PRO A 466 34.33 -11.20 -47.36
CA PRO A 466 35.17 -10.00 -47.49
C PRO A 466 34.96 -9.34 -48.87
N PRO A 467 35.01 -8.00 -48.96
CA PRO A 467 34.89 -7.27 -50.21
C PRO A 467 36.17 -7.49 -51.03
N GLY A 468 36.21 -8.58 -51.77
CA GLY A 468 37.36 -9.00 -52.56
C GLY A 468 37.11 -10.21 -53.47
N SER A 469 35.99 -10.91 -53.30
CA SER A 469 35.59 -11.99 -54.22
C SER A 469 34.10 -11.85 -54.56
N ALA A 470 33.76 -10.85 -55.36
CA ALA A 470 32.57 -11.00 -56.20
C ALA A 470 32.85 -12.22 -57.11
N PRO A 471 32.02 -13.28 -57.10
CA PRO A 471 32.04 -14.21 -58.22
C PRO A 471 31.85 -13.33 -59.46
N ALA A 472 32.69 -13.50 -60.48
CA ALA A 472 32.47 -12.86 -61.77
C ALA A 472 30.99 -13.01 -62.11
N THR A 473 30.33 -11.92 -62.48
CA THR A 473 28.90 -11.89 -62.80
C THR A 473 28.47 -13.04 -63.72
N ASP A 474 29.41 -13.54 -64.52
CA ASP A 474 29.27 -14.70 -65.39
C ASP A 474 29.03 -16.04 -64.66
N ASP A 475 29.61 -16.30 -63.48
CA ASP A 475 29.37 -17.53 -62.69
C ASP A 475 27.98 -17.52 -62.04
N LEU A 476 27.50 -16.34 -61.63
CA LEU A 476 26.14 -16.16 -61.11
C LEU A 476 25.11 -16.32 -62.23
N VAL A 477 25.36 -15.75 -63.41
CA VAL A 477 24.49 -15.91 -64.58
C VAL A 477 24.49 -17.36 -65.06
N ALA A 478 25.64 -18.05 -65.07
CA ALA A 478 25.74 -19.46 -65.42
C ALA A 478 24.99 -20.37 -64.43
N ARG A 479 25.10 -20.12 -63.13
CA ARG A 479 24.35 -20.86 -62.09
C ARG A 479 22.85 -20.62 -62.15
N VAL A 480 22.42 -19.39 -62.46
CA VAL A 480 20.99 -19.08 -62.66
C VAL A 480 20.46 -19.77 -63.92
N ALA A 481 21.24 -19.83 -64.99
CA ALA A 481 20.88 -20.56 -66.21
C ALA A 481 20.76 -22.06 -65.95
N ASP A 482 21.74 -22.68 -65.28
CA ASP A 482 21.71 -24.10 -64.92
C ASP A 482 20.53 -24.45 -64.00
N LEU A 483 20.25 -23.62 -62.99
CA LEU A 483 19.08 -23.79 -62.12
C LEU A 483 17.75 -23.65 -62.88
N SER A 484 17.69 -22.75 -63.87
CA SER A 484 16.49 -22.59 -64.70
C SER A 484 16.26 -23.83 -65.59
N GLU A 485 17.32 -24.41 -66.12
CA GLU A 485 17.25 -25.61 -66.95
C GLU A 485 16.88 -26.85 -66.11
N GLN A 486 17.42 -26.97 -64.91
CA GLN A 486 17.04 -28.02 -63.97
C GLN A 486 15.55 -27.91 -63.56
N ASN A 487 15.05 -26.70 -63.34
CA ASN A 487 13.62 -26.48 -63.06
C ASN A 487 12.74 -26.89 -64.24
N ALA A 488 13.12 -26.53 -65.47
CA ALA A 488 12.39 -26.94 -66.67
C ALA A 488 12.35 -28.47 -66.83
N ARG A 489 13.47 -29.15 -66.57
CA ARG A 489 13.54 -30.62 -66.59
C ARG A 489 12.68 -31.27 -65.51
N LEU A 490 12.61 -30.68 -64.31
CA LEU A 490 11.75 -31.15 -63.23
C LEU A 490 10.27 -30.97 -63.57
N GLN A 491 9.89 -29.83 -64.14
CA GLN A 491 8.52 -29.58 -64.61
C GLN A 491 8.11 -30.56 -65.71
N ALA A 492 9.00 -30.85 -66.67
CA ALA A 492 8.74 -31.84 -67.72
C ALA A 492 8.58 -33.26 -67.13
N ARG A 493 9.38 -33.63 -66.12
CA ARG A 493 9.22 -34.91 -65.41
C ARG A 493 7.93 -34.99 -64.62
N LEU A 494 7.52 -33.90 -63.97
CA LEU A 494 6.24 -33.82 -63.27
C LEU A 494 5.08 -34.01 -64.24
N ALA A 495 5.09 -33.29 -65.37
CA ALA A 495 4.06 -33.44 -66.41
C ALA A 495 4.01 -34.87 -66.97
N ALA A 496 5.16 -35.50 -67.24
CA ALA A 496 5.21 -36.89 -67.69
C ALA A 496 4.72 -37.89 -66.62
N LEU A 497 4.96 -37.59 -65.34
CA LEU A 497 4.43 -38.39 -64.23
C LEU A 497 2.91 -38.25 -64.11
N GLU A 498 2.38 -37.03 -64.22
CA GLU A 498 0.93 -36.75 -64.24
C GLU A 498 0.25 -37.50 -65.38
N ASP A 499 0.80 -37.45 -66.60
CA ASP A 499 0.28 -38.17 -67.76
C ASP A 499 0.31 -39.70 -67.55
N SER A 500 1.37 -40.22 -66.93
CA SER A 500 1.47 -41.64 -66.58
C SER A 500 0.51 -42.09 -65.48
N ILE A 501 0.11 -41.18 -64.60
CA ILE A 501 -0.90 -41.41 -63.56
C ILE A 501 -2.29 -41.41 -64.19
N ASP A 502 -2.57 -40.49 -65.11
CA ASP A 502 -3.84 -40.42 -65.84
C ASP A 502 -4.04 -41.64 -66.77
N GLU A 503 -2.99 -42.11 -67.46
CA GLU A 503 -3.05 -43.35 -68.24
C GLU A 503 -3.32 -44.60 -67.38
N ARG A 504 -2.76 -44.66 -66.16
CA ARG A 504 -3.04 -45.76 -65.22
C ARG A 504 -4.41 -45.63 -64.55
N GLY A 505 -4.88 -44.41 -64.33
CA GLY A 505 -6.23 -44.10 -63.84
C GLY A 505 -7.30 -44.51 -64.85
N GLY A 506 -7.09 -44.20 -66.13
CA GLY A 506 -7.97 -44.60 -67.24
C GLY A 506 -8.06 -46.12 -67.43
N ARG A 507 -6.95 -46.85 -67.24
CA ARG A 507 -6.94 -48.33 -67.33
C ARG A 507 -7.66 -49.04 -66.18
N ARG A 508 -7.81 -48.42 -65.00
CA ARG A 508 -8.60 -48.99 -63.89
C ARG A 508 -10.11 -48.73 -64.02
N GLY A 509 -10.53 -47.75 -64.83
CA GLY A 509 -11.94 -47.45 -65.07
C GLY A 509 -12.66 -48.34 -66.09
N ALA A 510 -11.94 -49.17 -66.85
CA ALA A 510 -12.48 -49.93 -67.99
C ALA A 510 -12.70 -51.44 -67.74
N VAL A 511 -12.59 -51.95 -66.50
CA VAL A 511 -12.67 -53.41 -66.20
C VAL A 511 -13.81 -53.78 -65.23
N LEU A 512 -14.84 -52.94 -65.07
CA LEU A 512 -16.06 -53.35 -64.35
C LEU A 512 -17.31 -53.07 -65.21
N ALA A 513 -17.51 -53.94 -66.20
CA ALA A 513 -18.80 -54.21 -66.79
C ALA A 513 -18.94 -55.73 -66.99
N PRO A 514 -19.84 -56.41 -66.26
CA PRO A 514 -20.41 -57.67 -66.72
C PRO A 514 -21.86 -57.42 -67.12
N GLY A 515 -22.12 -57.42 -68.42
CA GLY A 515 -23.44 -57.65 -68.99
C GLY A 515 -23.64 -59.14 -69.25
N ASP A 516 -24.75 -59.65 -68.74
CA ASP A 516 -25.69 -60.63 -69.30
C ASP A 516 -25.22 -61.90 -70.07
N GLU A 517 -25.73 -63.01 -69.52
CA GLU A 517 -26.53 -64.06 -70.17
C GLU A 517 -25.94 -65.18 -71.06
N HIS A 518 -26.50 -66.38 -70.78
CA HIS A 518 -26.71 -67.59 -71.59
C HIS A 518 -25.61 -68.67 -71.63
N ARG A 519 -25.72 -69.64 -70.71
CA ARG A 519 -26.13 -71.03 -71.04
C ARG A 519 -26.60 -71.82 -69.84
#